data_AF-A0A9E7FHX0-F1
#
_entry.id   AF-A0A9E7FHX0-F1
#
_cell.length_a   1.000
_cell.length_b   1.000
_cell.length_c   1.000
_cell.angle_alpha   90.00
_cell.angle_beta   90.00
_cell.angle_gamma   90.00
#
_symmetry.space_group_name_H-M   'P 1'
#
loop_
_entity.id
_entity.type
_entity.pdbx_description
1 polymer ?
#
loop_
_entity_poly.entity_id
_entity_poly.type
_entity_poly.pdbx_seq_one_letter_code
_entity_poly.pdbx_strand_id
1 'polypeptide(L)'
;MIVLQAKPLSALLPVRSAAMEAAAAAASPLSALLSRSPYSHLRSAPGFRLLALSLPLADELRAPSGTALLLPPRRFCVSARSSGDQIVARPSSEMRKNPFGGCDRGAGDEKLQSLRELFSRPDVGIDAYIIPSQDAHQSEFIAECFMRRAYISDFTGSAGTAVVTKENAALWTDGRYFLQAEKQLSRDWILMRSGNHGVPTTSEWLNDVLAPGCRIGIDPFLFSSNAAEELKEEISKKDHELVFLYDFNLIDEIWGESRPMPPINPTRVHDIKYAGVDVSSKLFSLRSELIEAGGSAIIISMLDEVAWLLNMRGNDVPNSPVFYSYLLVEMNRVKLFIDNTKITMEVKDHLTNAGVELRPYEGILPEIERYFK
;
A
#
# COMPACT_ATOMS: atom_id res chain seq x y z
N MET A 1 2.85 1.65 7.47
CA MET A 1 3.31 1.83 8.86
C MET A 1 2.19 1.39 9.80
N ILE A 2 2.47 0.47 10.73
CA ILE A 2 1.49 -0.02 11.70
C ILE A 2 1.97 0.37 13.10
N VAL A 3 1.19 1.16 13.82
CA VAL A 3 1.45 1.54 15.21
C VAL A 3 0.68 0.59 16.11
N LEU A 4 1.41 -0.11 16.99
CA LEU A 4 0.81 -1.05 17.94
C LEU A 4 0.62 -0.36 19.30
N GLN A 5 -0.60 -0.43 19.81
CA GLN A 5 -0.94 -0.06 21.19
C GLN A 5 -1.13 -1.32 22.03
N ALA A 6 -0.33 -1.48 23.08
CA ALA A 6 -0.61 -2.46 24.12
C ALA A 6 -1.86 -2.01 24.91
N LYS A 7 -2.79 -2.94 25.16
CA LYS A 7 -3.92 -2.68 26.07
C LYS A 7 -3.37 -2.33 27.47
N PRO A 8 -3.90 -1.29 28.15
CA PRO A 8 -3.53 -1.02 29.53
C PRO A 8 -3.94 -2.20 30.41
N LEU A 9 -3.02 -2.66 31.27
CA LEU A 9 -3.19 -3.77 32.21
C LEU A 9 -4.26 -3.52 33.31
N SER A 10 -5.06 -2.45 33.20
CA SER A 10 -6.05 -2.03 34.20
C SER A 10 -7.46 -2.59 33.96
N ALA A 11 -7.66 -3.49 33.00
CA ALA A 11 -8.98 -4.03 32.65
C ALA A 11 -9.25 -5.49 33.10
N LEU A 12 -8.46 -6.05 34.01
CA LEU A 12 -8.65 -7.41 34.55
C LEU A 12 -8.52 -7.46 36.07
N LEU A 13 -9.46 -6.88 36.82
CA LEU A 13 -9.77 -7.33 38.18
C LEU A 13 -11.29 -7.22 38.41
N PRO A 14 -11.96 -8.29 38.90
CA PRO A 14 -13.38 -8.27 39.18
C PRO A 14 -13.69 -7.62 40.53
N VAL A 15 -14.86 -6.99 40.58
CA VAL A 15 -15.54 -6.49 41.77
C VAL A 15 -15.57 -7.53 42.90
N ARG A 16 -15.07 -7.18 44.09
CA ARG A 16 -15.48 -7.77 45.37
C ARG A 16 -15.56 -6.70 46.46
N SER A 17 -16.60 -6.81 47.28
CA SER A 17 -17.06 -5.82 48.24
C SER A 17 -16.50 -5.99 49.64
N ALA A 18 -16.47 -4.86 50.36
CA ALA A 18 -16.71 -4.64 51.79
C ALA A 18 -15.87 -5.34 52.89
N ALA A 19 -15.33 -4.46 53.76
CA ALA A 19 -15.22 -4.52 55.23
C ALA A 19 -13.90 -4.97 55.88
N MET A 20 -13.23 -3.98 56.50
CA MET A 20 -12.37 -3.94 57.71
C MET A 20 -11.26 -2.90 57.47
N GLU A 21 -10.95 -1.93 58.32
CA GLU A 21 -11.40 -1.52 59.64
C GLU A 21 -10.81 -0.12 59.92
N ALA A 22 -11.39 0.62 60.86
CA ALA A 22 -11.06 1.99 61.22
C ALA A 22 -9.71 2.16 61.96
N ALA A 23 -9.08 3.34 61.89
CA ALA A 23 -8.79 4.22 63.04
C ALA A 23 -7.70 5.29 62.76
N ALA A 24 -7.84 6.40 63.52
CA ALA A 24 -6.88 7.49 63.77
C ALA A 24 -6.78 8.59 62.69
N ALA A 25 -7.60 9.65 62.70
CA ALA A 25 -7.81 10.72 63.68
C ALA A 25 -6.81 11.90 63.61
N ALA A 26 -7.43 13.07 63.44
CA ALA A 26 -7.07 14.39 63.94
C ALA A 26 -6.11 15.29 63.12
N ALA A 27 -6.59 16.52 62.96
CA ALA A 27 -6.13 17.60 62.11
C ALA A 27 -5.50 18.73 62.93
N SER A 28 -4.48 19.40 62.33
CA SER A 28 -4.15 20.85 62.39
C SER A 28 -3.89 21.50 63.78
N PRO A 29 -3.43 22.78 63.93
CA PRO A 29 -3.28 23.86 62.93
C PRO A 29 -2.07 24.85 63.04
N LEU A 30 -2.00 25.74 62.04
CA LEU A 30 -1.59 27.18 62.04
C LEU A 30 -0.11 27.62 62.23
N SER A 31 0.44 28.33 61.22
CA SER A 31 0.72 29.79 61.29
C SER A 31 1.38 30.33 60.00
N ALA A 32 1.14 31.62 59.75
CA ALA A 32 1.45 32.41 58.55
C ALA A 32 2.81 33.15 58.63
N LEU A 33 3.36 33.63 57.49
CA LEU A 33 3.84 35.04 57.29
C LEU A 33 4.67 35.27 55.98
N LEU A 34 4.11 36.13 55.12
CA LEU A 34 4.66 37.21 54.25
C LEU A 34 6.17 37.34 53.89
N SER A 35 6.47 37.56 52.59
CA SER A 35 7.17 38.76 52.01
C SER A 35 7.43 38.61 50.49
N ARG A 36 6.82 39.43 49.62
CA ARG A 36 7.35 40.58 48.82
C ARG A 36 8.49 40.32 47.79
N SER A 37 8.12 40.11 46.50
CA SER A 37 8.40 40.87 45.23
C SER A 37 9.63 41.81 45.09
N PRO A 38 10.04 42.32 43.88
CA PRO A 38 10.07 41.81 42.47
C PRO A 38 11.44 42.04 41.75
N TYR A 39 11.60 41.57 40.50
CA TYR A 39 12.15 42.39 39.38
C TYR A 39 11.81 41.74 38.02
N SER A 40 11.20 42.52 37.15
CA SER A 40 10.84 42.21 35.76
C SER A 40 11.30 43.37 34.87
N HIS A 41 11.83 43.08 33.68
CA HIS A 41 11.79 43.89 32.45
C HIS A 41 12.27 42.97 31.29
N LEU A 42 11.41 42.55 30.35
CA LEU A 42 10.89 43.21 29.14
C LEU A 42 11.85 43.21 27.92
N ARG A 43 11.47 42.45 26.87
CA ARG A 43 11.50 42.74 25.40
C ARG A 43 11.24 41.41 24.63
N SER A 44 10.06 41.12 24.08
CA SER A 44 9.39 41.60 22.83
C SER A 44 9.84 40.90 21.52
N ALA A 45 9.12 39.82 21.16
CA ALA A 45 8.43 39.41 19.89
C ALA A 45 9.07 39.65 18.49
N PRO A 46 8.49 39.17 17.36
CA PRO A 46 7.38 38.21 17.09
C PRO A 46 7.83 37.09 16.09
N GLY A 47 7.07 36.10 15.59
CA GLY A 47 5.64 35.73 15.54
C GLY A 47 5.43 34.91 14.25
N PHE A 48 4.46 33.97 14.24
CA PHE A 48 3.58 33.62 13.10
C PHE A 48 2.78 32.35 13.48
N ARG A 49 1.48 32.53 13.78
CA ARG A 49 0.47 31.47 13.79
C ARG A 49 -0.69 31.97 12.93
N LEU A 50 -0.97 31.25 11.84
CA LEU A 50 -2.14 31.43 10.99
C LEU A 50 -3.31 30.65 11.59
N LEU A 51 -4.40 31.35 11.90
CA LEU A 51 -5.72 30.78 12.15
C LEU A 51 -6.62 31.23 11.00
N ALA A 52 -7.14 30.26 10.24
CA ALA A 52 -8.13 30.46 9.21
C ALA A 52 -9.53 30.48 9.84
N LEU A 53 -10.28 31.55 9.58
CA LEU A 53 -11.71 31.64 9.84
C LEU A 53 -12.45 31.52 8.51
N SER A 54 -13.32 30.52 8.42
CA SER A 54 -14.33 30.37 7.38
C SER A 54 -15.60 31.15 7.75
N LEU A 55 -16.29 31.71 6.75
CA LEU A 55 -17.75 31.64 6.52
C LEU A 55 -18.13 32.49 5.26
N PRO A 56 -19.29 32.20 4.62
CA PRO A 56 -19.55 32.43 3.19
C PRO A 56 -20.43 33.65 2.92
N LEU A 57 -20.49 34.13 1.67
CA LEU A 57 -21.59 34.98 1.20
C LEU A 57 -21.83 34.80 -0.31
N ALA A 58 -23.09 34.54 -0.67
CA ALA A 58 -23.66 34.67 -2.00
C ALA A 58 -23.93 36.15 -2.32
N ASP A 59 -23.91 36.57 -3.60
CA ASP A 59 -25.12 36.91 -4.37
C ASP A 59 -24.79 37.45 -5.78
N GLU A 60 -25.77 37.36 -6.68
CA GLU A 60 -25.81 37.79 -8.08
C GLU A 60 -25.53 39.29 -8.33
N LEU A 61 -25.21 39.68 -9.59
CA LEU A 61 -25.90 40.78 -10.32
C LEU A 61 -25.37 41.01 -11.77
N ARG A 62 -26.19 40.59 -12.73
CA ARG A 62 -26.67 41.24 -13.97
C ARG A 62 -25.88 42.40 -14.62
N ALA A 63 -25.56 42.25 -15.91
CA ALA A 63 -25.03 43.29 -16.82
C ALA A 63 -26.15 44.06 -17.60
N PRO A 64 -25.92 45.33 -18.01
CA PRO A 64 -26.88 46.11 -18.79
C PRO A 64 -26.60 46.11 -20.31
N SER A 65 -27.60 46.61 -21.04
CA SER A 65 -27.85 46.52 -22.48
C SER A 65 -27.55 47.82 -23.28
N GLY A 66 -27.39 47.67 -24.62
CA GLY A 66 -27.41 48.72 -25.67
C GLY A 66 -26.07 48.88 -26.41
N THR A 67 -25.95 49.09 -27.74
CA THR A 67 -26.89 49.31 -28.85
C THR A 67 -26.14 49.01 -30.18
N ALA A 68 -26.88 48.65 -31.24
CA ALA A 68 -26.39 48.14 -32.52
C ALA A 68 -25.89 49.21 -33.53
N LEU A 69 -25.03 48.80 -34.48
CA LEU A 69 -24.86 49.41 -35.80
C LEU A 69 -24.85 48.32 -36.90
N LEU A 70 -25.69 48.55 -37.91
CA LEU A 70 -25.94 47.71 -39.10
C LEU A 70 -24.97 48.05 -40.25
N LEU A 71 -24.66 47.07 -41.12
CA LEU A 71 -24.61 47.12 -42.60
C LEU A 71 -24.28 45.70 -43.16
N PRO A 72 -24.64 45.34 -44.43
CA PRO A 72 -25.14 44.01 -44.81
C PRO A 72 -24.25 43.31 -45.88
N PRO A 73 -24.77 42.37 -46.71
CA PRO A 73 -24.88 40.93 -46.47
C PRO A 73 -23.99 40.12 -47.43
N ARG A 74 -23.68 38.84 -47.12
CA ARG A 74 -23.44 37.82 -48.16
C ARG A 74 -23.74 36.42 -47.64
N ARG A 75 -24.70 35.76 -48.31
CA ARG A 75 -25.05 34.35 -48.12
C ARG A 75 -23.87 33.47 -48.55
N PHE A 76 -23.45 32.57 -47.66
CA PHE A 76 -22.99 31.24 -48.03
C PHE A 76 -23.65 30.24 -47.07
N CYS A 77 -24.61 29.47 -47.59
CA CYS A 77 -25.06 28.26 -46.93
C CYS A 77 -23.92 27.23 -47.01
N VAL A 78 -23.38 26.83 -45.87
CA VAL A 78 -22.74 25.52 -45.73
C VAL A 78 -23.52 24.76 -44.68
N SER A 79 -24.33 23.81 -45.17
CA SER A 79 -24.91 22.76 -44.36
C SER A 79 -23.77 21.86 -43.90
N ALA A 80 -23.38 21.95 -42.63
CA ALA A 80 -22.59 20.91 -41.98
C ALA A 80 -23.57 20.01 -41.22
N ARG A 81 -23.81 18.82 -41.76
CA ARG A 81 -24.52 17.75 -41.06
C ARG A 81 -23.66 17.34 -39.85
N SER A 82 -24.23 17.48 -38.66
CA SER A 82 -23.74 16.85 -37.45
C SER A 82 -23.94 15.34 -37.58
N SER A 83 -22.95 14.61 -38.12
CA SER A 83 -22.79 13.20 -37.79
C SER A 83 -22.13 13.14 -36.42
N GLY A 84 -22.97 12.99 -35.40
CA GLY A 84 -22.53 12.67 -34.06
C GLY A 84 -22.00 11.24 -34.04
N ASP A 85 -20.71 11.08 -34.31
CA ASP A 85 -19.98 9.89 -33.90
C ASP A 85 -19.23 10.26 -32.62
N GLN A 86 -19.80 9.87 -31.47
CA GLN A 86 -19.00 9.72 -30.27
C GLN A 86 -17.91 8.69 -30.58
N ILE A 87 -16.66 9.11 -30.55
CA ILE A 87 -15.51 8.20 -30.62
C ILE A 87 -15.48 7.42 -29.30
N VAL A 88 -16.19 6.30 -29.27
CA VAL A 88 -16.13 5.35 -28.16
C VAL A 88 -14.88 4.49 -28.38
N ALA A 89 -13.90 4.60 -27.49
CA ALA A 89 -12.74 3.72 -27.49
C ALA A 89 -13.23 2.28 -27.21
N ARG A 90 -13.12 1.41 -28.22
CA ARG A 90 -13.46 -0.01 -28.07
C ARG A 90 -12.29 -0.77 -27.45
N PRO A 91 -12.54 -1.79 -26.61
CA PRO A 91 -11.52 -2.71 -26.16
C PRO A 91 -10.78 -3.33 -27.36
N SER A 92 -9.47 -3.55 -27.24
CA SER A 92 -8.65 -4.13 -28.31
C SER A 92 -9.09 -5.55 -28.72
N SER A 93 -9.81 -6.25 -27.84
CA SER A 93 -10.47 -7.54 -28.12
C SER A 93 -11.54 -7.44 -29.23
N GLU A 94 -12.21 -6.31 -29.37
CA GLU A 94 -13.23 -6.10 -30.41
C GLU A 94 -12.62 -5.70 -31.77
N MET A 95 -11.40 -5.16 -31.79
CA MET A 95 -10.70 -4.78 -33.03
C MET A 95 -10.10 -5.98 -33.79
N ARG A 96 -10.03 -7.18 -33.18
CA ARG A 96 -9.42 -8.38 -33.79
C ARG A 96 -10.39 -9.27 -34.59
N LYS A 97 -11.65 -8.89 -34.81
CA LYS A 97 -12.56 -9.68 -35.67
C LYS A 97 -12.30 -9.38 -37.16
N ASN A 98 -11.54 -10.24 -37.83
CA ASN A 98 -11.55 -10.37 -39.30
C ASN A 98 -11.44 -11.87 -39.70
N PRO A 99 -11.89 -12.27 -40.90
CA PRO A 99 -12.72 -13.45 -41.11
C PRO A 99 -12.05 -14.38 -42.13
N PHE A 100 -11.02 -15.10 -41.69
CA PHE A 100 -10.44 -16.18 -42.49
C PHE A 100 -10.25 -17.40 -41.60
N GLY A 101 -11.03 -18.42 -41.91
CA GLY A 101 -11.02 -19.70 -41.24
C GLY A 101 -9.70 -20.44 -41.43
N GLY A 102 -9.30 -21.12 -40.35
CA GLY A 102 -8.18 -22.05 -40.31
C GLY A 102 -8.00 -22.46 -38.86
N CYS A 103 -8.47 -23.67 -38.52
CA CYS A 103 -8.40 -24.24 -37.19
C CYS A 103 -6.95 -24.32 -36.72
N ASP A 104 -6.61 -23.49 -35.74
CA ASP A 104 -5.77 -23.90 -34.64
C ASP A 104 -6.50 -23.45 -33.36
N ARG A 105 -7.24 -24.38 -32.74
CA ARG A 105 -7.56 -24.29 -31.31
C ARG A 105 -6.25 -24.54 -30.55
N GLY A 106 -5.26 -23.68 -30.80
CA GLY A 106 -3.95 -23.72 -30.18
C GLY A 106 -4.18 -23.62 -28.69
N ALA A 107 -3.56 -24.53 -27.95
CA ALA A 107 -3.64 -24.64 -26.50
C ALA A 107 -3.66 -23.25 -25.87
N GLY A 108 -4.70 -22.95 -25.09
CA GLY A 108 -4.77 -21.69 -24.36
C GLY A 108 -3.56 -21.54 -23.44
N ASP A 109 -3.24 -20.32 -23.03
CA ASP A 109 -2.12 -20.02 -22.14
C ASP A 109 -2.02 -21.03 -20.97
N GLU A 110 -0.95 -21.84 -20.98
CA GLU A 110 -0.74 -22.93 -20.02
C GLU A 110 -0.69 -22.39 -18.58
N LYS A 111 -0.11 -21.21 -18.37
CA LYS A 111 -0.02 -20.59 -17.05
C LYS A 111 -1.40 -20.21 -16.51
N LEU A 112 -2.27 -19.68 -17.38
CA LEU A 112 -3.66 -19.38 -17.02
C LEU A 112 -4.46 -20.64 -16.71
N GLN A 113 -4.24 -21.73 -17.47
CA GLN A 113 -4.90 -23.01 -17.20
C GLN A 113 -4.47 -23.56 -15.83
N SER A 114 -3.18 -23.64 -15.56
CA SER A 114 -2.67 -24.10 -14.26
C SER A 114 -3.16 -23.24 -13.10
N LEU A 115 -3.21 -21.90 -13.26
CA LEU A 115 -3.75 -21.02 -12.22
C LEU A 115 -5.24 -21.30 -11.93
N ARG A 116 -6.04 -21.51 -12.97
CA ARG A 116 -7.49 -21.77 -12.83
C ARG A 116 -7.78 -23.13 -12.20
N GLU A 117 -6.93 -24.13 -12.41
CA GLU A 117 -7.03 -25.41 -11.71
C GLU A 117 -6.89 -25.24 -10.19
N LEU A 118 -6.00 -24.33 -9.74
CA LEU A 118 -5.82 -24.04 -8.31
C LEU A 118 -7.05 -23.41 -7.67
N PHE A 119 -7.87 -22.66 -8.40
CA PHE A 119 -9.06 -21.98 -7.86
C PHE A 119 -10.08 -22.95 -7.25
N SER A 120 -10.16 -24.17 -7.79
CA SER A 120 -11.11 -25.19 -7.34
C SER A 120 -10.59 -26.04 -6.17
N ARG A 121 -9.34 -25.84 -5.74
CA ARG A 121 -8.80 -26.58 -4.59
C ARG A 121 -9.54 -26.21 -3.30
N PRO A 122 -9.82 -27.18 -2.40
CA PRO A 122 -10.60 -26.92 -1.18
C PRO A 122 -9.99 -25.87 -0.23
N ASP A 123 -8.66 -25.77 -0.20
CA ASP A 123 -7.91 -24.79 0.60
C ASP A 123 -7.87 -23.38 -0.02
N VAL A 124 -8.26 -23.24 -1.28
CA VAL A 124 -8.31 -21.96 -2.01
C VAL A 124 -9.76 -21.50 -2.20
N GLY A 125 -10.54 -22.26 -2.99
CA GLY A 125 -11.97 -22.05 -3.21
C GLY A 125 -12.36 -20.66 -3.71
N ILE A 126 -11.68 -20.11 -4.74
CA ILE A 126 -11.97 -18.77 -5.28
C ILE A 126 -12.53 -18.83 -6.71
N ASP A 127 -13.08 -17.71 -7.18
CA ASP A 127 -13.61 -17.53 -8.54
C ASP A 127 -12.77 -16.54 -9.37
N ALA A 128 -12.05 -15.64 -8.69
CA ALA A 128 -11.11 -14.71 -9.28
C ALA A 128 -9.90 -14.50 -8.38
N TYR A 129 -8.77 -14.12 -8.97
CA TYR A 129 -7.53 -13.80 -8.28
C TYR A 129 -6.91 -12.51 -8.83
N ILE A 130 -6.55 -11.60 -7.93
CA ILE A 130 -5.94 -10.31 -8.29
C ILE A 130 -4.44 -10.37 -8.02
N ILE A 131 -3.64 -10.09 -9.06
CA ILE A 131 -2.18 -10.14 -9.03
C ILE A 131 -1.64 -8.73 -9.36
N PRO A 132 -1.33 -7.92 -8.33
CA PRO A 132 -0.80 -6.58 -8.52
C PRO A 132 0.70 -6.60 -8.88
N SER A 133 1.30 -5.42 -9.09
CA SER A 133 2.73 -5.27 -9.40
C SER A 133 3.64 -5.28 -8.16
N GLN A 134 3.07 -5.00 -7.00
CA GLN A 134 3.77 -4.68 -5.78
C GLN A 134 4.36 -5.92 -5.13
N ASP A 135 5.35 -5.72 -4.26
CA ASP A 135 5.85 -6.70 -3.30
C ASP A 135 5.30 -6.43 -1.88
N ALA A 136 5.75 -7.22 -0.91
CA ALA A 136 5.32 -7.12 0.49
C ALA A 136 5.71 -5.81 1.21
N HIS A 137 6.52 -4.97 0.54
CA HIS A 137 7.03 -3.71 1.06
C HIS A 137 6.53 -2.50 0.27
N GLN A 138 5.64 -2.71 -0.70
CA GLN A 138 5.12 -1.67 -1.59
C GLN A 138 6.23 -0.94 -2.35
N SER A 139 7.28 -1.67 -2.75
CA SER A 139 8.40 -1.12 -3.51
C SER A 139 7.97 -0.67 -4.91
N GLU A 140 8.54 0.44 -5.41
CA GLU A 140 8.29 0.91 -6.78
C GLU A 140 8.88 -0.04 -7.84
N PHE A 141 10.12 -0.47 -7.61
CA PHE A 141 10.77 -1.54 -8.35
C PHE A 141 10.89 -2.75 -7.44
N ILE A 142 10.80 -3.93 -8.02
CA ILE A 142 10.78 -5.19 -7.27
C ILE A 142 11.85 -6.15 -7.80
N ALA A 143 12.33 -7.06 -6.94
CA ALA A 143 13.20 -8.13 -7.39
C ALA A 143 12.46 -9.13 -8.30
N GLU A 144 13.19 -9.82 -9.17
CA GLU A 144 12.64 -10.73 -10.18
C GLU A 144 11.75 -11.83 -9.57
N CYS A 145 12.11 -12.34 -8.39
CA CYS A 145 11.34 -13.34 -7.65
C CYS A 145 9.93 -12.86 -7.23
N PHE A 146 9.67 -11.55 -7.24
CA PHE A 146 8.37 -10.95 -6.91
C PHE A 146 7.60 -10.49 -8.15
N MET A 147 8.16 -10.63 -9.37
CA MET A 147 7.54 -10.19 -10.62
C MET A 147 6.41 -11.12 -11.11
N ARG A 148 5.50 -11.50 -10.20
CA ARG A 148 4.42 -12.48 -10.40
C ARG A 148 3.48 -12.09 -11.53
N ARG A 149 3.07 -10.81 -11.58
CA ARG A 149 2.23 -10.29 -12.66
C ARG A 149 2.93 -10.34 -14.02
N ALA A 150 4.25 -10.11 -14.07
CA ALA A 150 5.00 -10.27 -15.31
C ALA A 150 5.12 -11.74 -15.71
N TYR A 151 5.33 -12.65 -14.76
CA TYR A 151 5.37 -14.09 -15.02
C TYR A 151 4.06 -14.60 -15.63
N ILE A 152 2.91 -14.28 -15.01
CA ILE A 152 1.60 -14.82 -15.44
C ILE A 152 1.11 -14.22 -16.76
N SER A 153 1.47 -12.98 -17.08
CA SER A 153 0.94 -12.25 -18.26
C SER A 153 1.96 -11.99 -19.37
N ASP A 154 3.24 -12.30 -19.14
CA ASP A 154 4.38 -11.93 -19.98
C ASP A 154 4.59 -10.40 -20.17
N PHE A 155 3.76 -9.57 -19.52
CA PHE A 155 3.87 -8.12 -19.57
C PHE A 155 4.90 -7.59 -18.54
N THR A 156 5.95 -6.96 -19.05
CA THR A 156 7.14 -6.53 -18.28
C THR A 156 7.16 -5.05 -17.91
N GLY A 157 6.06 -4.31 -18.13
CA GLY A 157 5.99 -2.90 -17.73
C GLY A 157 5.99 -2.75 -16.21
N SER A 158 6.53 -1.65 -15.67
CA SER A 158 6.68 -1.51 -14.21
C SER A 158 5.35 -1.49 -13.46
N ALA A 159 4.27 -0.97 -14.08
CA ALA A 159 2.97 -0.81 -13.43
C ALA A 159 1.86 -1.60 -14.11
N GLY A 160 1.02 -2.26 -13.31
CA GLY A 160 -0.22 -2.89 -13.75
C GLY A 160 -0.82 -3.86 -12.74
N THR A 161 -2.06 -4.24 -12.98
CA THR A 161 -2.79 -5.20 -12.16
C THR A 161 -3.39 -6.24 -13.07
N ALA A 162 -3.03 -7.50 -12.89
CA ALA A 162 -3.65 -8.62 -13.57
C ALA A 162 -4.81 -9.14 -12.71
N VAL A 163 -5.93 -9.48 -13.35
CA VAL A 163 -7.06 -10.14 -12.73
C VAL A 163 -7.41 -11.35 -13.58
N VAL A 164 -7.41 -12.52 -12.95
CA VAL A 164 -7.76 -13.79 -13.61
C VAL A 164 -9.02 -14.33 -12.96
N THR A 165 -10.04 -14.61 -13.76
CA THR A 165 -11.23 -15.35 -13.36
C THR A 165 -11.20 -16.76 -13.97
N LYS A 166 -12.16 -17.60 -13.61
CA LYS A 166 -12.33 -18.94 -14.22
C LYS A 166 -12.45 -18.89 -15.75
N GLU A 167 -12.95 -17.80 -16.32
CA GLU A 167 -13.21 -17.67 -17.76
C GLU A 167 -12.36 -16.60 -18.45
N ASN A 168 -12.05 -15.49 -17.77
CA ASN A 168 -11.41 -14.32 -18.35
C ASN A 168 -10.05 -14.02 -17.70
N ALA A 169 -9.19 -13.30 -18.41
CA ALA A 169 -7.98 -12.71 -17.87
C ALA A 169 -7.86 -11.27 -18.39
N ALA A 170 -7.65 -10.31 -17.50
CA ALA A 170 -7.57 -8.90 -17.84
C ALA A 170 -6.38 -8.24 -17.15
N LEU A 171 -5.74 -7.29 -17.82
CA LEU A 171 -4.59 -6.55 -17.28
C LEU A 171 -4.81 -5.05 -17.43
N TRP A 172 -4.82 -4.35 -16.29
CA TRP A 172 -4.84 -2.90 -16.20
C TRP A 172 -3.42 -2.36 -16.20
N THR A 173 -3.17 -1.35 -17.01
CA THR A 173 -1.92 -0.58 -16.98
C THR A 173 -2.17 0.85 -17.43
N ASP A 174 -1.24 1.76 -17.18
CA ASP A 174 -1.35 3.16 -17.53
C ASP A 174 -0.80 3.48 -18.94
N GLY A 175 -0.99 4.73 -19.37
CA GLY A 175 -0.68 5.20 -20.73
C GLY A 175 0.77 4.99 -21.18
N ARG A 176 1.73 4.87 -20.26
CA ARG A 176 3.14 4.58 -20.59
C ARG A 176 3.30 3.23 -21.27
N TYR A 177 2.46 2.27 -20.91
CA TYR A 177 2.67 0.85 -21.24
C TYR A 177 1.66 0.27 -22.22
N PHE A 178 0.70 1.06 -22.67
CA PHE A 178 -0.33 0.67 -23.64
C PHE A 178 0.21 -0.11 -24.86
N LEU A 179 1.18 0.46 -25.57
CA LEU A 179 1.75 -0.17 -26.77
C LEU A 179 2.64 -1.38 -26.43
N GLN A 180 3.26 -1.38 -25.25
CA GLN A 180 4.06 -2.50 -24.78
C GLN A 180 3.15 -3.69 -24.44
N ALA A 181 2.06 -3.45 -23.71
CA ALA A 181 1.10 -4.46 -23.32
C ALA A 181 0.42 -5.09 -24.56
N GLU A 182 0.06 -4.31 -25.58
CA GLU A 182 -0.50 -4.88 -26.82
C GLU A 182 0.43 -5.83 -27.57
N LYS A 183 1.75 -5.64 -27.42
CA LYS A 183 2.77 -6.48 -28.05
C LYS A 183 3.13 -7.70 -27.23
N GLN A 184 3.09 -7.60 -25.90
CA GLN A 184 3.53 -8.64 -24.98
C GLN A 184 2.40 -9.58 -24.55
N LEU A 185 1.19 -9.05 -24.38
CA LEU A 185 0.05 -9.84 -23.95
C LEU A 185 -0.40 -10.83 -25.03
N SER A 186 -0.66 -12.06 -24.61
CA SER A 186 -1.27 -13.08 -25.47
C SER A 186 -2.72 -12.71 -25.82
N ARG A 187 -3.31 -13.43 -26.77
CA ARG A 187 -4.72 -13.23 -27.17
C ARG A 187 -5.73 -13.56 -26.06
N ASP A 188 -5.31 -14.29 -25.03
CA ASP A 188 -6.16 -14.73 -23.92
C ASP A 188 -6.32 -13.63 -22.86
N TRP A 189 -5.54 -12.54 -22.97
CA TRP A 189 -5.60 -11.39 -22.08
C TRP A 189 -6.35 -10.21 -22.70
N ILE A 190 -7.19 -9.58 -21.87
CA ILE A 190 -7.88 -8.34 -22.19
C ILE A 190 -7.05 -7.17 -21.64
N LEU A 191 -6.53 -6.32 -22.52
CA LEU A 191 -5.83 -5.10 -22.11
C LEU A 191 -6.84 -4.03 -21.69
N MET A 192 -6.78 -3.63 -20.42
CA MET A 192 -7.55 -2.55 -19.83
C MET A 192 -6.68 -1.29 -19.75
N ARG A 193 -7.03 -0.27 -20.52
CA ARG A 193 -6.27 0.97 -20.66
C ARG A 193 -6.64 1.97 -19.56
N SER A 194 -6.10 1.78 -18.36
CA SER A 194 -6.43 2.59 -17.18
C SER A 194 -6.29 4.09 -17.44
N GLY A 195 -7.23 4.87 -16.93
CA GLY A 195 -7.28 6.33 -17.10
C GLY A 195 -8.00 6.79 -18.37
N ASN A 196 -8.31 5.90 -19.31
CA ASN A 196 -9.18 6.23 -20.43
C ASN A 196 -10.65 6.24 -20.00
N HIS A 197 -11.43 7.16 -20.55
CA HIS A 197 -12.86 7.25 -20.30
C HIS A 197 -13.59 5.95 -20.69
N GLY A 198 -14.44 5.44 -19.78
CA GLY A 198 -15.24 4.23 -20.00
C GLY A 198 -14.50 2.91 -19.75
N VAL A 199 -13.23 2.94 -19.34
CA VAL A 199 -12.54 1.74 -18.86
C VAL A 199 -12.89 1.53 -17.38
N PRO A 200 -13.51 0.40 -17.00
CA PRO A 200 -13.87 0.14 -15.62
C PRO A 200 -12.62 -0.05 -14.76
N THR A 201 -12.73 0.26 -13.47
CA THR A 201 -11.78 -0.18 -12.45
C THR A 201 -11.78 -1.71 -12.31
N THR A 202 -10.80 -2.26 -11.61
CA THR A 202 -10.73 -3.72 -11.36
C THR A 202 -11.98 -4.23 -10.63
N SER A 203 -12.46 -3.49 -9.63
CA SER A 203 -13.63 -3.87 -8.82
C SER A 203 -14.93 -3.77 -9.61
N GLU A 204 -15.11 -2.72 -10.42
CA GLU A 204 -16.26 -2.58 -11.33
C GLU A 204 -16.30 -3.72 -12.35
N TRP A 205 -15.16 -4.04 -12.97
CA TRP A 205 -15.09 -5.14 -13.94
C TRP A 205 -15.39 -6.50 -13.30
N LEU A 206 -14.91 -6.75 -12.08
CA LEU A 206 -15.23 -7.95 -11.32
C LEU A 206 -16.74 -8.06 -11.07
N ASN A 207 -17.38 -6.97 -10.65
CA ASN A 207 -18.82 -6.88 -10.41
C ASN A 207 -19.67 -7.10 -11.68
N ASP A 208 -19.12 -6.80 -12.85
CA ASP A 208 -19.79 -6.97 -14.14
C ASP A 208 -19.61 -8.39 -14.72
N VAL A 209 -18.45 -9.02 -14.50
CA VAL A 209 -18.10 -10.30 -15.10
C VAL A 209 -18.45 -11.50 -14.22
N LEU A 210 -18.45 -11.34 -12.89
CA LEU A 210 -18.74 -12.43 -11.96
C LEU A 210 -20.24 -12.52 -11.62
N ALA A 211 -20.69 -13.74 -11.32
CA ALA A 211 -22.02 -13.96 -10.77
C ALA A 211 -22.07 -13.49 -9.31
N PRO A 212 -23.21 -12.95 -8.83
CA PRO A 212 -23.34 -12.52 -7.43
C PRO A 212 -22.94 -13.64 -6.45
N GLY A 213 -22.25 -13.29 -5.37
CA GLY A 213 -21.79 -14.27 -4.38
C GLY A 213 -20.43 -14.92 -4.65
N CYS A 214 -19.75 -14.59 -5.77
CA CYS A 214 -18.42 -15.11 -6.06
C CYS A 214 -17.35 -14.69 -5.04
N ARG A 215 -16.30 -15.53 -4.90
CA ARG A 215 -15.19 -15.34 -3.98
C ARG A 215 -13.96 -14.82 -4.72
N ILE A 216 -13.36 -13.74 -4.26
CA ILE A 216 -12.25 -13.05 -4.92
C ILE A 216 -11.01 -13.16 -4.03
N GLY A 217 -10.00 -13.87 -4.50
CA GLY A 217 -8.75 -14.09 -3.76
C GLY A 217 -7.73 -12.99 -3.98
N ILE A 218 -7.00 -12.65 -2.93
CA ILE A 218 -5.78 -11.83 -2.99
C ILE A 218 -4.67 -12.42 -2.12
N ASP A 219 -3.42 -12.12 -2.46
CA ASP A 219 -2.30 -12.24 -1.51
C ASP A 219 -2.30 -10.99 -0.61
N PRO A 220 -2.57 -11.12 0.71
CA PRO A 220 -2.74 -9.98 1.60
C PRO A 220 -1.45 -9.17 1.79
N PHE A 221 -0.26 -9.73 1.51
CA PHE A 221 0.99 -8.99 1.61
C PHE A 221 1.18 -7.98 0.48
N LEU A 222 0.46 -8.12 -0.64
CA LEU A 222 0.62 -7.26 -1.80
C LEU A 222 -0.29 -6.03 -1.78
N PHE A 223 -1.20 -5.95 -0.81
CA PHE A 223 -2.17 -4.87 -0.67
C PHE A 223 -1.93 -4.10 0.63
N SER A 224 -2.16 -2.79 0.60
CA SER A 224 -2.28 -2.03 1.83
C SER A 224 -3.62 -2.35 2.51
N SER A 225 -3.69 -2.17 3.83
CA SER A 225 -4.94 -2.37 4.59
C SER A 225 -6.09 -1.52 4.02
N ASN A 226 -5.82 -0.27 3.64
CA ASN A 226 -6.84 0.61 3.07
C ASN A 226 -7.30 0.11 1.71
N ALA A 227 -6.38 -0.28 0.82
CA ALA A 227 -6.73 -0.79 -0.50
C ALA A 227 -7.54 -2.10 -0.42
N ALA A 228 -7.24 -2.97 0.55
CA ALA A 228 -7.98 -4.19 0.78
C ALA A 228 -9.41 -3.91 1.28
N GLU A 229 -9.60 -2.97 2.21
CA GLU A 229 -10.94 -2.58 2.68
C GLU A 229 -11.75 -1.86 1.58
N GLU A 230 -11.14 -0.95 0.82
CA GLU A 230 -11.77 -0.31 -0.34
C GLU A 230 -12.21 -1.36 -1.38
N LEU A 231 -11.34 -2.32 -1.70
CA LEU A 231 -11.68 -3.43 -2.60
C LEU A 231 -12.86 -4.23 -2.06
N LYS A 232 -12.84 -4.58 -0.77
CA LYS A 232 -13.90 -5.34 -0.12
C LYS A 232 -15.24 -4.60 -0.17
N GLU A 233 -15.26 -3.31 0.13
CA GLU A 233 -16.48 -2.49 0.06
C GLU A 233 -17.04 -2.43 -1.38
N GLU A 234 -16.17 -2.26 -2.37
CA GLU A 234 -16.57 -2.15 -3.77
C GLU A 234 -17.14 -3.45 -4.35
N ILE A 235 -16.52 -4.60 -4.06
CA ILE A 235 -17.01 -5.90 -4.55
C ILE A 235 -18.26 -6.38 -3.78
N SER A 236 -18.45 -5.92 -2.54
CA SER A 236 -19.65 -6.26 -1.74
C SER A 236 -20.94 -5.75 -2.39
N LYS A 237 -20.86 -4.78 -3.32
CA LYS A 237 -22.03 -4.28 -4.08
C LYS A 237 -22.75 -5.35 -4.91
N LYS A 238 -22.06 -6.48 -5.18
CA LYS A 238 -22.61 -7.67 -5.86
C LYS A 238 -22.54 -8.92 -4.99
N ASP A 239 -22.51 -8.73 -3.67
CA ASP A 239 -22.41 -9.80 -2.67
C ASP A 239 -21.15 -10.67 -2.82
N HIS A 240 -20.08 -10.17 -3.45
CA HIS A 240 -18.82 -10.90 -3.54
C HIS A 240 -18.06 -10.90 -2.20
N GLU A 241 -17.34 -11.98 -1.94
CA GLU A 241 -16.51 -12.14 -0.75
C GLU A 241 -15.02 -11.92 -1.08
N LEU A 242 -14.32 -11.09 -0.31
CA LEU A 242 -12.87 -10.98 -0.39
C LEU A 242 -12.21 -12.08 0.46
N VAL A 243 -11.34 -12.89 -0.16
CA VAL A 243 -10.64 -14.01 0.47
C VAL A 243 -9.14 -13.70 0.54
N PHE A 244 -8.57 -13.75 1.74
CA PHE A 244 -7.14 -13.57 1.97
C PHE A 244 -6.41 -14.92 1.97
N LEU A 245 -5.45 -15.10 1.07
CA LEU A 245 -4.61 -16.30 1.01
C LEU A 245 -3.27 -16.01 1.72
N TYR A 246 -3.21 -16.29 3.02
CA TYR A 246 -2.04 -15.95 3.86
C TYR A 246 -0.85 -16.90 3.68
N ASP A 247 -1.11 -18.18 3.44
CA ASP A 247 -0.09 -19.22 3.54
C ASP A 247 0.76 -19.37 2.26
N PHE A 248 0.20 -19.01 1.11
CA PHE A 248 0.85 -19.19 -0.19
C PHE A 248 0.32 -18.20 -1.23
N ASN A 249 1.17 -17.90 -2.21
CA ASN A 249 0.77 -17.16 -3.41
C ASN A 249 0.58 -18.15 -4.57
N LEU A 250 -0.59 -18.12 -5.21
CA LEU A 250 -0.93 -19.06 -6.28
C LEU A 250 0.02 -18.97 -7.48
N ILE A 251 0.57 -17.77 -7.75
CA ILE A 251 1.54 -17.59 -8.83
C ILE A 251 2.85 -18.31 -8.50
N ASP A 252 3.27 -18.30 -7.23
CA ASP A 252 4.51 -18.96 -6.84
C ASP A 252 4.41 -20.49 -7.03
N GLU A 253 3.24 -21.08 -6.78
CA GLU A 253 3.01 -22.51 -7.00
C GLU A 253 3.13 -22.91 -8.48
N ILE A 254 2.52 -22.15 -9.40
CA ILE A 254 2.60 -22.43 -10.84
C ILE A 254 3.96 -22.01 -11.44
N TRP A 255 4.68 -21.10 -10.80
CA TRP A 255 6.03 -20.71 -11.22
C TRP A 255 7.05 -21.80 -10.84
N GLY A 256 6.80 -22.46 -9.72
CA GLY A 256 7.54 -23.64 -9.27
C GLY A 256 9.04 -23.36 -9.14
N GLU A 257 9.86 -24.33 -9.56
CA GLU A 257 11.32 -24.26 -9.44
C GLU A 257 11.96 -23.21 -10.37
N SER A 258 11.23 -22.75 -11.40
CA SER A 258 11.74 -21.73 -12.32
C SER A 258 11.65 -20.30 -11.77
N ARG A 259 11.01 -20.13 -10.61
CA ARG A 259 10.97 -18.86 -9.90
C ARG A 259 12.39 -18.45 -9.47
N PRO A 260 12.85 -17.23 -9.81
CA PRO A 260 14.13 -16.74 -9.32
C PRO A 260 14.21 -16.77 -7.80
N MET A 261 15.39 -17.06 -7.28
CA MET A 261 15.63 -17.01 -5.83
C MET A 261 15.53 -15.58 -5.32
N PRO A 262 15.04 -15.36 -4.08
CA PRO A 262 15.15 -14.07 -3.43
C PRO A 262 16.60 -13.57 -3.41
N PRO A 263 16.82 -12.25 -3.58
CA PRO A 263 18.17 -11.70 -3.58
C PRO A 263 18.82 -11.90 -2.21
N ILE A 264 20.09 -12.34 -2.21
CA ILE A 264 20.92 -12.58 -1.02
C ILE A 264 22.13 -11.63 -0.97
N ASN A 265 21.98 -10.43 -1.53
CA ASN A 265 23.10 -9.50 -1.64
C ASN A 265 23.55 -9.03 -0.25
N PRO A 266 24.86 -8.94 0.01
CA PRO A 266 25.35 -8.51 1.31
C PRO A 266 24.98 -7.05 1.58
N THR A 267 24.59 -6.80 2.82
CA THR A 267 24.35 -5.44 3.33
C THR A 267 25.65 -4.77 3.75
N ARG A 268 25.64 -3.44 3.80
CA ARG A 268 26.77 -2.62 4.23
C ARG A 268 26.31 -1.48 5.13
N VAL A 269 27.22 -1.01 5.97
CA VAL A 269 27.01 0.18 6.80
C VAL A 269 27.06 1.43 5.92
N HIS A 270 26.19 2.39 6.20
CA HIS A 270 26.23 3.74 5.66
C HIS A 270 26.97 4.64 6.64
N ASP A 271 28.23 4.94 6.32
CA ASP A 271 29.15 5.71 7.16
C ASP A 271 28.51 7.03 7.67
N ILE A 272 28.72 7.32 8.96
CA ILE A 272 28.19 8.48 9.67
C ILE A 272 28.54 9.80 8.98
N LYS A 273 29.70 9.88 8.31
CA LYS A 273 30.09 11.09 7.55
C LYS A 273 29.13 11.44 6.41
N TYR A 274 28.38 10.46 5.91
CA TYR A 274 27.32 10.66 4.91
C TYR A 274 25.94 10.74 5.56
N ALA A 275 25.70 9.91 6.59
CA ALA A 275 24.39 9.82 7.24
C ALA A 275 24.05 11.07 8.08
N GLY A 276 25.05 11.74 8.66
CA GLY A 276 24.92 12.94 9.48
C GLY A 276 24.36 12.72 10.89
N VAL A 277 23.56 11.66 11.11
CA VAL A 277 22.95 11.30 12.39
C VAL A 277 23.09 9.80 12.63
N ASP A 278 23.52 9.42 13.83
CA ASP A 278 23.70 8.04 14.23
C ASP A 278 22.37 7.33 14.53
N VAL A 279 22.41 5.99 14.58
CA VAL A 279 21.22 5.14 14.74
C VAL A 279 20.55 5.37 16.10
N SER A 280 21.32 5.53 17.18
CA SER A 280 20.77 5.71 18.52
C SER A 280 20.01 7.04 18.63
N SER A 281 20.54 8.11 18.05
CA SER A 281 19.85 9.40 17.97
C SER A 281 18.53 9.31 17.18
N LYS A 282 18.53 8.64 16.01
CA LYS A 282 17.30 8.45 15.21
C LYS A 282 16.25 7.63 15.95
N LEU A 283 16.65 6.54 16.60
CA LEU A 283 15.75 5.71 17.42
C LEU A 283 15.19 6.47 18.62
N PHE A 284 15.98 7.36 19.24
CA PHE A 284 15.51 8.21 20.32
C PHE A 284 14.40 9.15 19.83
N SER A 285 14.64 9.89 18.74
CA SER A 285 13.63 10.77 18.15
C SER A 285 12.35 10.02 17.77
N LEU A 286 12.48 8.86 17.11
CA LEU A 286 11.34 8.02 16.73
C LEU A 286 10.52 7.60 17.96
N ARG A 287 11.18 7.22 19.06
CA ARG A 287 10.49 6.83 20.30
C ARG A 287 9.79 8.00 20.97
N SER A 288 10.38 9.20 20.94
CA SER A 288 9.70 10.41 21.44
C SER A 288 8.39 10.66 20.69
N GLU A 289 8.41 10.60 19.36
CA GLU A 289 7.21 10.75 18.53
C GLU A 289 6.19 9.63 18.78
N LEU A 290 6.67 8.39 18.96
CA LEU A 290 5.82 7.24 19.26
C LEU A 290 5.07 7.42 20.59
N ILE A 291 5.73 7.96 21.62
CA ILE A 291 5.11 8.29 22.91
C ILE A 291 4.04 9.38 22.74
N GLU A 292 4.34 10.44 21.99
CA GLU A 292 3.39 11.53 21.71
C GLU A 292 2.14 11.03 20.96
N ALA A 293 2.32 10.08 20.06
CA ALA A 293 1.23 9.40 19.36
C ALA A 293 0.49 8.36 20.21
N GLY A 294 0.92 8.11 21.46
CA GLY A 294 0.34 7.10 22.35
C GLY A 294 0.57 5.66 21.88
N GLY A 295 1.57 5.41 21.04
CA GLY A 295 1.97 4.07 20.60
C GLY A 295 2.96 3.43 21.56
N SER A 296 3.05 2.10 21.53
CA SER A 296 4.03 1.33 22.32
C SER A 296 5.09 0.63 21.47
N ALA A 297 4.76 0.39 20.19
CA ALA A 297 5.69 -0.12 19.20
C ALA A 297 5.26 0.35 17.80
N ILE A 298 6.18 0.29 16.85
CA ILE A 298 5.94 0.59 15.44
C ILE A 298 6.59 -0.46 14.55
N ILE A 299 5.86 -0.89 13.53
CA ILE A 299 6.36 -1.76 12.47
C ILE A 299 6.61 -0.92 11.23
N ILE A 300 7.85 -1.00 10.77
CA ILE A 300 8.34 -0.34 9.57
C ILE A 300 8.52 -1.43 8.50
N SER A 301 7.77 -1.27 7.41
CA SER A 301 7.77 -2.19 6.27
C SER A 301 8.41 -1.59 5.02
N MET A 302 8.53 -0.27 4.92
CA MET A 302 9.16 0.35 3.75
C MET A 302 10.68 0.18 3.83
N LEU A 303 11.29 -0.36 2.78
CA LEU A 303 12.69 -0.80 2.81
C LEU A 303 13.68 0.37 2.97
N ASP A 304 13.33 1.53 2.41
CA ASP A 304 14.09 2.77 2.50
C ASP A 304 14.04 3.37 3.92
N GLU A 305 12.90 3.31 4.59
CA GLU A 305 12.76 3.72 6.00
C GLU A 305 13.65 2.86 6.91
N VAL A 306 13.65 1.53 6.71
CA VAL A 306 14.54 0.62 7.46
C VAL A 306 16.01 0.93 7.20
N ALA A 307 16.39 1.08 5.92
CA ALA A 307 17.75 1.41 5.52
C ALA A 307 18.22 2.76 6.09
N TRP A 308 17.35 3.77 6.11
CA TRP A 308 17.65 5.08 6.65
C TRP A 308 17.79 5.06 8.18
N LEU A 309 16.85 4.41 8.89
CA LEU A 309 16.82 4.40 10.34
C LEU A 309 18.06 3.69 10.92
N LEU A 310 18.47 2.59 10.27
CA LEU A 310 19.61 1.78 10.72
C LEU A 310 20.96 2.19 10.12
N ASN A 311 21.03 3.24 9.29
CA ASN A 311 22.24 3.60 8.56
C ASN A 311 22.84 2.40 7.83
N MET A 312 22.01 1.66 7.09
CA MET A 312 22.41 0.49 6.31
C MET A 312 22.02 0.67 4.85
N ARG A 313 22.71 -0.02 3.94
CA ARG A 313 22.34 -0.09 2.52
C ARG A 313 22.47 -1.51 2.02
N GLY A 314 21.70 -1.82 0.99
CA GLY A 314 21.70 -3.12 0.30
C GLY A 314 21.71 -2.94 -1.21
N ASN A 315 21.47 -4.04 -1.91
CA ASN A 315 21.37 -4.08 -3.37
C ASN A 315 20.35 -5.14 -3.82
N ASP A 316 19.29 -5.35 -3.03
CA ASP A 316 18.30 -6.37 -3.34
C ASP A 316 17.32 -5.92 -4.41
N VAL A 317 17.04 -4.62 -4.48
CA VAL A 317 16.11 -4.02 -5.44
C VAL A 317 16.92 -3.27 -6.50
N PRO A 318 16.71 -3.53 -7.80
CA PRO A 318 17.39 -2.80 -8.86
C PRO A 318 17.23 -1.29 -8.73
N ASN A 319 18.34 -0.55 -8.86
CA ASN A 319 18.40 0.92 -8.77
C ASN A 319 18.09 1.54 -7.40
N SER A 320 17.76 0.73 -6.39
CA SER A 320 17.44 1.20 -5.04
C SER A 320 18.38 0.53 -4.02
N PRO A 321 19.18 1.29 -3.25
CA PRO A 321 20.20 0.73 -2.35
C PRO A 321 19.61 0.19 -1.03
N VAL A 322 18.58 -0.64 -1.14
CA VAL A 322 17.77 -1.19 -0.05
C VAL A 322 17.88 -2.72 0.03
N PHE A 323 17.34 -3.30 1.09
CA PHE A 323 17.39 -4.74 1.36
C PHE A 323 16.06 -5.21 1.97
N TYR A 324 15.57 -6.37 1.53
CA TYR A 324 14.30 -6.94 2.01
C TYR A 324 14.35 -7.18 3.52
N SER A 325 13.52 -6.43 4.26
CA SER A 325 13.51 -6.47 5.71
C SER A 325 12.26 -5.83 6.32
N TYR A 326 11.94 -6.22 7.54
CA TYR A 326 11.01 -5.50 8.42
C TYR A 326 11.75 -5.03 9.67
N LEU A 327 11.29 -3.94 10.27
CA LEU A 327 11.84 -3.44 11.52
C LEU A 327 10.73 -3.18 12.53
N LEU A 328 10.83 -3.81 13.69
CA LEU A 328 9.97 -3.57 14.83
C LEU A 328 10.73 -2.73 15.86
N VAL A 329 10.25 -1.52 16.10
CA VAL A 329 10.81 -0.62 17.12
C VAL A 329 9.84 -0.55 18.28
N GLU A 330 10.31 -0.99 19.44
CA GLU A 330 9.63 -0.89 20.73
C GLU A 330 10.28 0.20 21.58
N MET A 331 9.66 0.55 22.72
CA MET A 331 10.20 1.56 23.63
C MET A 331 11.62 1.26 24.14
N ASN A 332 11.98 -0.01 24.28
CA ASN A 332 13.29 -0.44 24.82
C ASN A 332 14.03 -1.44 23.94
N ARG A 333 13.42 -1.93 22.85
CA ARG A 333 13.98 -2.96 21.98
C ARG A 333 13.82 -2.57 20.52
N VAL A 334 14.67 -3.10 19.67
CA VAL A 334 14.58 -2.98 18.22
C VAL A 334 14.90 -4.34 17.62
N LYS A 335 14.05 -4.84 16.73
CA LYS A 335 14.22 -6.14 16.07
C LYS A 335 14.19 -5.94 14.56
N LEU A 336 15.29 -6.28 13.90
CA LEU A 336 15.42 -6.30 12.45
C LEU A 336 15.17 -7.72 11.94
N PHE A 337 14.15 -7.88 11.10
CA PHE A 337 13.79 -9.13 10.43
C PHE A 337 14.41 -9.12 9.03
N ILE A 338 15.43 -9.94 8.82
CA ILE A 338 16.22 -9.99 7.59
C ILE A 338 16.81 -11.40 7.42
N ASP A 339 17.11 -11.77 6.18
CA ASP A 339 17.94 -12.95 5.93
C ASP A 339 19.36 -12.74 6.48
N ASN A 340 19.73 -13.54 7.47
CA ASN A 340 21.03 -13.47 8.15
C ASN A 340 22.23 -13.72 7.21
N THR A 341 22.03 -14.38 6.07
CA THR A 341 23.10 -14.58 5.08
C THR A 341 23.58 -13.26 4.46
N LYS A 342 22.75 -12.21 4.52
CA LYS A 342 23.06 -10.85 4.03
C LYS A 342 23.89 -10.04 5.02
N ILE A 343 24.05 -10.51 6.25
CA ILE A 343 24.68 -9.74 7.33
C ILE A 343 26.18 -10.01 7.34
N THR A 344 26.96 -8.98 7.00
CA THR A 344 28.42 -9.00 7.15
C THR A 344 28.82 -8.79 8.61
N MET A 345 30.06 -9.11 8.97
CA MET A 345 30.56 -8.89 10.34
C MET A 345 30.50 -7.41 10.72
N GLU A 346 30.88 -6.51 9.81
CA GLU A 346 30.81 -5.06 10.00
C GLU A 346 29.39 -4.59 10.34
N VAL A 347 28.39 -5.07 9.58
CA VAL A 347 26.98 -4.75 9.82
C VAL A 347 26.51 -5.34 11.16
N LYS A 348 26.92 -6.56 11.48
CA LYS A 348 26.56 -7.20 12.75
C LYS A 348 27.06 -6.40 13.94
N ASP A 349 28.31 -5.93 13.89
CA ASP A 349 28.89 -5.10 14.96
C ASP A 349 28.19 -3.75 15.06
N HIS A 350 27.92 -3.10 13.92
CA HIS A 350 27.15 -1.85 13.86
C HIS A 350 25.76 -1.98 14.50
N LEU A 351 25.02 -3.04 14.18
CA LEU A 351 23.70 -3.32 14.73
C LEU A 351 23.75 -3.66 16.23
N THR A 352 24.75 -4.45 16.64
CA THR A 352 24.94 -4.81 18.06
C THR A 352 25.24 -3.58 18.90
N ASN A 353 26.10 -2.68 18.42
CA ASN A 353 26.40 -1.41 19.08
C ASN A 353 25.18 -0.49 19.20
N ALA A 354 24.26 -0.55 18.22
CA ALA A 354 22.99 0.18 18.25
C ALA A 354 21.89 -0.52 19.08
N GLY A 355 22.16 -1.70 19.64
CA GLY A 355 21.19 -2.49 20.41
C GLY A 355 20.07 -3.11 19.57
N VAL A 356 20.34 -3.37 18.28
CA VAL A 356 19.38 -3.97 17.34
C VAL A 356 19.54 -5.49 17.33
N GLU A 357 18.44 -6.19 17.56
CA GLU A 357 18.36 -7.65 17.56
C GLU A 357 18.02 -8.18 16.16
N LEU A 358 18.77 -9.18 15.69
CA LEU A 358 18.50 -9.84 14.42
C LEU A 358 17.48 -10.96 14.58
N ARG A 359 16.58 -11.08 13.59
CA ARG A 359 15.56 -12.12 13.46
C ARG A 359 15.47 -12.58 12.01
N PRO A 360 15.10 -13.86 11.76
CA PRO A 360 14.77 -14.32 10.41
C PRO A 360 13.65 -13.48 9.80
N TYR A 361 13.69 -13.25 8.49
CA TYR A 361 12.74 -12.41 7.77
C TYR A 361 11.27 -12.86 7.98
N GLU A 362 11.04 -14.17 7.95
CA GLU A 362 9.73 -14.82 8.11
C GLU A 362 9.20 -14.73 9.56
N GLY A 363 10.05 -14.35 10.51
CA GLY A 363 9.71 -14.27 11.93
C GLY A 363 8.79 -13.10 12.31
N ILE A 364 8.47 -12.19 11.37
CA ILE A 364 7.71 -10.97 11.65
C ILE A 364 6.28 -11.25 12.10
N LEU A 365 5.53 -12.13 11.40
CA LEU A 365 4.13 -12.40 11.75
C LEU A 365 3.98 -13.08 13.11
N PRO A 366 4.73 -14.15 13.43
CA PRO A 366 4.65 -14.76 14.75
C PRO A 366 5.05 -13.80 15.87
N GLU A 367 5.95 -12.84 15.60
CA GLU A 367 6.30 -11.81 16.58
C GLU A 367 5.14 -10.82 16.79
N ILE A 368 4.49 -10.37 15.73
CA ILE A 368 3.34 -9.46 15.81
C ILE A 368 2.18 -10.12 16.57
N GLU A 369 1.88 -11.40 16.28
CA GLU A 369 0.81 -12.13 16.97
C GLU A 369 0.99 -12.18 18.50
N ARG A 370 2.23 -12.13 19.00
CA ARG A 370 2.52 -12.10 20.44
C ARG A 370 2.09 -10.80 21.12
N TYR A 371 1.89 -9.70 20.38
CA TYR A 371 1.37 -8.44 20.94
C TYR A 371 -0.14 -8.45 21.13
N PHE A 372 -0.85 -9.33 20.43
CA PHE A 372 -2.31 -9.42 20.47
C PHE A 372 -2.82 -10.54 21.39
N LYS A 373 -1.93 -11.42 21.85
CA LYS A 373 -2.17 -12.41 22.90
C LYS A 373 -1.91 -11.78 24.26
#